data_AF-A0A838VWJ9-F1
#
_entry.id   AF-A0A838VWJ9-F1
#
_cell.length_a   1.000
_cell.length_b   1.000
_cell.length_c   1.000
_cell.angle_alpha   90.00
_cell.angle_beta   90.00
_cell.angle_gamma   90.00
#
_symmetry.space_group_name_H-M   'P 1'
#
loop_
_entity.id
_entity.type
_entity.pdbx_description
1 polymer ?
#
loop_
_entity_poly.entity_id
_entity_poly.type
_entity_poly.pdbx_seq_one_letter_code
_entity_poly.pdbx_strand_id
1 'polypeptide(L)'
;GFEGESALGKEVRKGESDEQVMAAVAEDRVEDLTRFLDGGGDPNKFFTVAVSDGSIACVKLMLLRGVKVNRLDEHGMTPLMVAAKYAYRGGKDMVEFLLSQGADVNAYSKKGSTALMFASFFEDSDDENLYAEIVQMLIAKGAMVNVKNQLGATPLNIAQQGNSLKIVAILKKAGAKF
;
A
#
# COMPACT_ATOMS: atom_id res chain seq x y z
N GLY A 1 32.60 -8.13 -54.54
CA GLY A 1 32.91 -8.49 -53.16
C GLY A 1 31.76 -8.06 -52.31
N PHE A 2 30.97 -9.01 -51.83
CA PHE A 2 30.04 -8.82 -50.73
C PHE A 2 30.84 -9.05 -49.46
N GLU A 3 30.97 -8.03 -48.61
CA GLU A 3 31.27 -8.19 -47.19
C GLU A 3 31.12 -6.84 -46.49
N GLY A 4 30.39 -6.85 -45.39
CA GLY A 4 30.07 -5.66 -44.60
C GLY A 4 28.76 -5.81 -43.83
N GLU A 5 28.50 -7.00 -43.27
CA GLU A 5 27.39 -7.20 -42.34
C GLU A 5 27.56 -6.30 -41.11
N SER A 6 26.58 -5.41 -40.92
CA SER A 6 25.96 -5.03 -39.64
C SER A 6 26.79 -5.27 -38.37
N ALA A 7 27.59 -4.27 -37.98
CA ALA A 7 27.91 -4.01 -36.58
C ALA A 7 26.94 -2.97 -36.01
N LEU A 8 25.63 -3.29 -35.99
CA LEU A 8 24.71 -2.64 -35.06
C LEU A 8 25.15 -3.08 -33.66
N GLY A 9 26.02 -2.28 -33.04
CA GLY A 9 26.29 -2.34 -31.63
C GLY A 9 24.95 -2.30 -30.91
N LYS A 10 24.48 -3.45 -30.44
CA LYS A 10 23.50 -3.51 -29.37
C LYS A 10 24.21 -2.89 -28.18
N GLU A 11 24.08 -1.58 -28.03
CA GLU A 11 24.27 -0.91 -26.75
C GLU A 11 23.44 -1.72 -25.75
N VAL A 12 24.13 -2.53 -24.96
CA VAL A 12 23.55 -3.16 -23.78
C VAL A 12 23.24 -1.97 -22.89
N ARG A 13 22.01 -1.46 -22.99
CA ARG A 13 21.54 -0.37 -22.14
C ARG A 13 21.87 -0.79 -20.71
N LYS A 14 22.72 -0.03 -20.04
CA LYS A 14 23.00 -0.21 -18.62
C LYS A 14 21.64 -0.26 -17.93
N GLY A 15 21.30 -1.41 -17.34
CA GLY A 15 20.03 -1.56 -16.63
C GLY A 15 19.88 -0.43 -15.62
N GLU A 16 18.66 0.08 -15.45
CA GLU A 16 18.37 1.10 -14.44
C GLU A 16 18.83 0.61 -13.07
N SER A 17 19.51 1.46 -12.30
CA SER A 17 19.89 1.10 -10.93
C SER A 17 18.65 1.00 -10.06
N ASP A 18 18.74 0.23 -8.97
CA ASP A 18 17.63 0.13 -8.01
C ASP A 18 17.17 1.49 -7.49
N GLU A 19 18.10 2.42 -7.31
CA GLU A 19 17.83 3.78 -6.88
C GLU A 19 17.03 4.58 -7.93
N GLN A 20 17.37 4.43 -9.21
CA GLN A 20 16.65 5.07 -10.31
C GLN A 20 15.22 4.53 -10.43
N VAL A 21 15.04 3.21 -10.33
CA VAL A 21 13.71 2.58 -10.40
C VAL A 21 12.89 2.95 -9.17
N MET A 22 13.48 2.98 -7.98
CA MET A 22 12.78 3.38 -6.76
C MET A 22 12.31 4.83 -6.83
N ALA A 23 13.16 5.76 -7.32
CA ALA A 23 12.76 7.15 -7.53
C ALA A 23 11.63 7.27 -8.57
N ALA A 24 11.72 6.50 -9.66
CA ALA A 24 10.65 6.45 -10.66
C ALA A 24 9.33 5.97 -10.06
N VAL A 25 9.37 4.91 -9.23
CA VAL A 25 8.20 4.41 -8.53
C VAL A 25 7.61 5.46 -7.59
N ALA A 26 8.43 6.14 -6.79
CA ALA A 26 7.97 7.18 -5.87
C ALA A 26 7.32 8.38 -6.59
N GLU A 27 7.71 8.65 -7.84
CA GLU A 27 7.15 9.69 -8.69
C GLU A 27 6.05 9.18 -9.66
N ASP A 28 5.60 7.92 -9.49
CA ASP A 28 4.62 7.21 -10.34
C ASP A 28 4.98 7.21 -11.85
N ARG A 29 6.28 7.23 -12.18
CA ARG A 29 6.79 7.14 -13.57
C ARG A 29 6.78 5.69 -14.06
N VAL A 30 5.72 5.34 -14.79
CA VAL A 30 5.47 3.96 -15.24
C VAL A 30 6.45 3.51 -16.33
N GLU A 31 6.97 4.40 -17.17
CA GLU A 31 7.86 4.03 -18.28
C GLU A 31 9.18 3.43 -17.79
N ASP A 32 9.80 4.04 -16.79
CA ASP A 32 11.06 3.56 -16.21
C ASP A 32 10.82 2.20 -15.55
N LEU A 33 9.79 2.08 -14.71
CA LEU A 33 9.39 0.80 -14.13
C LEU A 33 9.11 -0.26 -15.23
N THR A 34 8.48 0.11 -16.33
CA THR A 34 8.22 -0.81 -17.46
C THR A 34 9.53 -1.33 -18.04
N ARG A 35 10.52 -0.46 -18.27
CA ARG A 35 11.85 -0.87 -18.77
C ARG A 35 12.56 -1.81 -17.80
N PHE A 36 12.50 -1.52 -16.50
CA PHE A 36 13.05 -2.40 -15.47
C PHE A 36 12.41 -3.80 -15.51
N LEU A 37 11.08 -3.88 -15.57
CA LEU A 37 10.36 -5.15 -15.59
C LEU A 37 10.56 -5.92 -16.90
N ASP A 38 10.60 -5.25 -18.04
CA ASP A 38 10.91 -5.86 -19.34
C ASP A 38 12.36 -6.35 -19.43
N GLY A 39 13.26 -5.73 -18.66
CA GLY A 39 14.65 -6.18 -18.47
C GLY A 39 14.80 -7.38 -17.53
N GLY A 40 13.70 -7.97 -17.04
CA GLY A 40 13.72 -9.12 -16.12
C GLY A 40 13.79 -8.75 -14.64
N GLY A 41 13.55 -7.49 -14.29
CA GLY A 41 13.43 -7.05 -12.90
C GLY A 41 12.26 -7.71 -12.17
N ASP A 42 12.44 -7.98 -10.87
CA ASP A 42 11.39 -8.57 -10.03
C ASP A 42 10.28 -7.53 -9.74
N PRO A 43 9.02 -7.76 -10.16
CA PRO A 43 7.92 -6.84 -9.90
C PRO A 43 7.56 -6.70 -8.42
N ASN A 44 8.01 -7.60 -7.55
CA ASN A 44 7.77 -7.48 -6.11
C ASN A 44 8.70 -6.47 -5.43
N LYS A 45 9.85 -6.17 -6.03
CA LYS A 45 10.96 -5.47 -5.38
C LYS A 45 10.58 -4.10 -4.84
N PHE A 46 9.83 -3.33 -5.62
CA PHE A 46 9.42 -1.96 -5.28
C PHE A 46 7.93 -1.85 -4.94
N PHE A 47 7.23 -2.98 -4.82
CA PHE A 47 5.78 -2.98 -4.65
C PHE A 47 5.32 -2.29 -3.37
N THR A 48 5.97 -2.59 -2.24
CA THR A 48 5.61 -1.95 -0.96
C THR A 48 5.85 -0.44 -1.00
N VAL A 49 6.91 0.00 -1.69
CA VAL A 49 7.23 1.43 -1.87
C VAL A 49 6.16 2.12 -2.71
N ALA A 50 5.79 1.52 -3.85
CA ALA A 50 4.72 2.03 -4.71
C ALA A 50 3.39 2.18 -3.95
N VAL A 51 3.10 1.23 -3.05
CA VAL A 51 1.89 1.30 -2.21
C VAL A 51 1.99 2.40 -1.16
N SER A 52 3.14 2.55 -0.49
CA SER A 52 3.31 3.57 0.57
C SER A 52 3.37 5.00 0.02
N ASP A 53 3.84 5.18 -1.21
CA ASP A 53 3.90 6.50 -1.86
C ASP A 53 2.66 6.82 -2.72
N GLY A 54 1.67 5.92 -2.75
CA GLY A 54 0.41 6.15 -3.47
C GLY A 54 0.53 6.06 -5.00
N SER A 55 1.59 5.43 -5.51
CA SER A 55 1.90 5.30 -6.94
C SER A 55 0.98 4.27 -7.63
N ILE A 56 -0.28 4.65 -7.84
CA ILE A 56 -1.34 3.75 -8.33
C ILE A 56 -0.99 3.17 -9.70
N ALA A 57 -0.38 3.94 -10.60
CA ALA A 57 -0.08 3.45 -11.94
C ALA A 57 1.03 2.38 -11.90
N CYS A 58 2.06 2.60 -11.07
CA CYS A 58 3.08 1.59 -10.77
C CYS A 58 2.50 0.34 -10.11
N VAL A 59 1.63 0.48 -9.10
CA VAL A 59 1.00 -0.69 -8.44
C VAL A 59 0.15 -1.48 -9.44
N LYS A 60 -0.66 -0.81 -10.28
CA LYS A 60 -1.44 -1.46 -11.36
C LYS A 60 -0.54 -2.29 -12.27
N LEU A 61 0.58 -1.73 -12.73
CA LEU A 61 1.52 -2.44 -13.60
C LEU A 61 2.10 -3.66 -12.89
N MET A 62 2.53 -3.55 -11.64
CA MET A 62 3.11 -4.66 -10.89
C MET A 62 2.08 -5.78 -10.61
N LEU A 63 0.82 -5.44 -10.31
CA LEU A 63 -0.26 -6.42 -10.21
C LEU A 63 -0.49 -7.17 -11.53
N LEU A 64 -0.47 -6.45 -12.66
CA LEU A 64 -0.54 -7.07 -13.99
C LEU A 64 0.65 -8.01 -14.27
N ARG A 65 1.82 -7.71 -13.71
CA ARG A 65 3.02 -8.56 -13.79
C ARG A 65 3.03 -9.70 -12.74
N GLY A 66 1.90 -9.95 -12.08
CA GLY A 66 1.69 -11.14 -11.24
C GLY A 66 1.95 -10.92 -9.75
N VAL A 67 2.18 -9.69 -9.30
CA VAL A 67 2.24 -9.42 -7.85
C VAL A 67 0.88 -9.69 -7.23
N LYS A 68 0.85 -10.44 -6.13
CA LYS A 68 -0.38 -10.75 -5.41
C LYS A 68 -0.84 -9.55 -4.58
N VAL A 69 -2.10 -9.15 -4.72
CA VAL A 69 -2.72 -8.03 -3.97
C VAL A 69 -2.64 -8.20 -2.45
N ASN A 70 -2.60 -9.43 -1.94
CA ASN A 70 -2.50 -9.76 -0.52
C ASN A 70 -1.10 -10.30 -0.12
N ARG A 71 -0.04 -9.99 -0.89
CA ARG A 71 1.33 -10.37 -0.51
C ARG A 71 1.72 -9.75 0.83
N LEU A 72 2.62 -10.38 1.55
CA LEU A 72 3.16 -9.83 2.79
C LEU A 72 4.53 -9.21 2.51
N ASP A 73 4.77 -8.04 3.10
CA ASP A 73 6.13 -7.48 3.17
C ASP A 73 6.97 -8.17 4.26
N GLU A 74 8.21 -7.72 4.46
CA GLU A 74 9.12 -8.27 5.47
C GLU A 74 8.60 -8.13 6.91
N HIS A 75 7.77 -7.12 7.18
CA HIS A 75 7.09 -6.91 8.45
C HIS A 75 5.78 -7.70 8.58
N GLY A 76 5.40 -8.42 7.53
CA GLY A 76 4.16 -9.17 7.46
C GLY A 76 2.93 -8.30 7.27
N MET A 77 3.06 -7.08 6.74
CA MET A 77 1.94 -6.21 6.42
C MET A 77 1.41 -6.52 5.02
N THR A 78 0.09 -6.46 4.85
CA THR A 78 -0.53 -6.46 3.52
C THR A 78 -0.43 -5.07 2.89
N PRO A 79 -0.59 -4.96 1.56
CA PRO A 79 -0.62 -3.67 0.87
C PRO A 79 -1.71 -2.74 1.42
N LEU A 80 -2.88 -3.29 1.76
CA LEU A 80 -3.97 -2.52 2.35
C LEU A 80 -3.59 -1.92 3.71
N MET A 81 -2.82 -2.62 4.54
CA MET A 81 -2.29 -2.09 5.80
C MET A 81 -1.27 -0.98 5.56
N VAL A 82 -0.39 -1.16 4.58
CA VAL A 82 0.62 -0.15 4.20
C VAL A 82 -0.08 1.11 3.71
N ALA A 83 -1.04 1.00 2.80
CA ALA A 83 -1.81 2.13 2.28
C ALA A 83 -2.60 2.86 3.39
N ALA A 84 -3.19 2.13 4.34
CA ALA A 84 -3.87 2.72 5.50
C ALA A 84 -2.92 3.46 6.44
N LYS A 85 -1.70 2.94 6.64
CA LYS A 85 -0.67 3.56 7.51
C LYS A 85 -0.04 4.81 6.89
N TYR A 86 0.11 4.84 5.56
CA TYR A 86 0.72 5.95 4.83
C TYR A 86 -0.33 6.78 4.06
N ALA A 87 -1.52 6.91 4.64
CA ALA A 87 -2.67 7.58 4.02
C ALA A 87 -2.35 8.99 3.51
N TYR A 88 -1.52 9.74 4.23
CA TYR A 88 -1.11 11.11 3.90
C TYR A 88 -0.31 11.24 2.58
N ARG A 89 0.19 10.12 2.03
CA ARG A 89 0.91 10.07 0.73
C ARG A 89 0.00 9.57 -0.40
N GLY A 90 -1.25 10.04 -0.47
CA GLY A 90 -2.22 9.54 -1.45
C GLY A 90 -2.78 8.14 -1.12
N GLY A 91 -2.62 7.68 0.12
CA GLY A 91 -3.01 6.33 0.51
C GLY A 91 -4.53 6.10 0.54
N LYS A 92 -5.38 7.14 0.58
CA LYS A 92 -6.85 6.96 0.45
C LYS A 92 -7.23 6.33 -0.90
N ASP A 93 -6.73 6.91 -2.00
CA ASP A 93 -7.03 6.41 -3.35
C ASP A 93 -6.39 5.03 -3.55
N MET A 94 -5.22 4.79 -2.94
CA MET A 94 -4.59 3.47 -2.92
C MET A 94 -5.41 2.44 -2.12
N VAL A 95 -6.00 2.81 -0.97
CA VAL A 95 -6.90 1.95 -0.19
C VAL A 95 -8.11 1.57 -1.04
N GLU A 96 -8.77 2.54 -1.67
CA GLU A 96 -9.92 2.29 -2.54
C GLU A 96 -9.54 1.38 -3.71
N PHE A 97 -8.41 1.66 -4.36
CA PHE A 97 -7.88 0.86 -5.44
C PHE A 97 -7.62 -0.59 -4.99
N LEU A 98 -6.87 -0.81 -3.91
CA LEU A 98 -6.55 -2.16 -3.42
C LEU A 98 -7.81 -2.95 -3.03
N LEU A 99 -8.79 -2.30 -2.40
CA LEU A 99 -10.09 -2.91 -2.10
C LEU A 99 -10.83 -3.32 -3.39
N SER A 100 -10.77 -2.49 -4.44
CA SER A 100 -11.33 -2.84 -5.76
C SER A 100 -10.63 -4.03 -6.41
N GLN A 101 -9.34 -4.26 -6.09
CA GLN A 101 -8.54 -5.39 -6.56
C GLN A 101 -8.69 -6.65 -5.69
N GLY A 102 -9.61 -6.65 -4.72
CA GLY A 102 -9.87 -7.80 -3.85
C GLY A 102 -8.89 -7.97 -2.70
N ALA A 103 -8.30 -6.87 -2.21
CA ALA A 103 -7.54 -6.91 -0.96
C ALA A 103 -8.42 -7.40 0.20
N ASP A 104 -7.87 -8.29 1.02
CA ASP A 104 -8.53 -8.79 2.22
C ASP A 104 -8.54 -7.71 3.31
N VAL A 105 -9.72 -7.15 3.56
CA VAL A 105 -9.94 -6.10 4.55
C VAL A 105 -9.65 -6.55 5.99
N ASN A 106 -9.73 -7.85 6.26
CA ASN A 106 -9.59 -8.44 7.61
C ASN A 106 -8.28 -9.21 7.80
N ALA A 107 -7.36 -9.15 6.84
CA ALA A 107 -6.02 -9.67 7.02
C ALA A 107 -5.34 -9.02 8.24
N TYR A 108 -4.40 -9.75 8.83
CA TYR A 108 -3.67 -9.32 10.02
C TYR A 108 -2.16 -9.42 9.81
N SER A 109 -1.44 -8.45 10.38
CA SER A 109 0.02 -8.46 10.36
C SER A 109 0.60 -9.51 11.30
N LYS A 110 1.93 -9.68 11.30
CA LYS A 110 2.63 -10.51 12.30
C LYS A 110 2.30 -10.15 13.75
N LYS A 111 1.89 -8.91 14.03
CA LYS A 111 1.49 -8.42 15.37
C LYS A 111 -0.02 -8.49 15.61
N GLY A 112 -0.80 -9.05 14.67
CA GLY A 112 -2.25 -9.13 14.76
C GLY A 112 -2.98 -7.82 14.41
N SER A 113 -2.29 -6.82 13.83
CA SER A 113 -2.93 -5.54 13.47
C SER A 113 -3.59 -5.63 12.09
N THR A 114 -4.76 -5.02 11.94
CA THR A 114 -5.51 -4.95 10.67
C THR A 114 -5.36 -3.58 10.01
N ALA A 115 -5.78 -3.44 8.74
CA ALA A 115 -5.81 -2.14 8.07
C ALA A 115 -6.67 -1.11 8.83
N LEU A 116 -7.80 -1.55 9.42
CA LEU A 116 -8.65 -0.69 10.25
C LEU A 116 -7.90 -0.15 11.48
N MET A 117 -7.04 -0.96 12.11
CA MET A 117 -6.21 -0.49 13.23
C MET A 117 -5.20 0.56 12.80
N PHE A 118 -4.53 0.36 11.66
CA PHE A 118 -3.58 1.36 11.13
C PHE A 118 -4.29 2.68 10.77
N ALA A 119 -5.45 2.62 10.10
CA ALA A 119 -6.25 3.81 9.81
C ALA A 119 -6.86 4.47 11.05
N SER A 120 -6.95 3.76 12.18
CA SER A 120 -7.49 4.30 13.43
C SER A 120 -6.45 5.06 14.25
N PHE A 121 -5.17 5.01 13.87
CA PHE A 121 -4.11 5.81 14.47
C PHE A 121 -3.78 6.95 13.51
N PHE A 122 -4.13 8.19 13.88
CA PHE A 122 -3.65 9.38 13.19
C PHE A 122 -2.59 10.05 14.07
N GLU A 123 -1.58 10.64 13.44
CA GLU A 123 -0.61 11.50 14.14
C GLU A 123 -1.08 12.97 14.04
N ASP A 124 -0.73 13.82 15.01
CA ASP A 124 -1.26 15.19 15.12
C ASP A 124 -0.99 16.09 13.89
N SER A 125 -0.06 15.71 13.00
CA SER A 125 0.25 16.39 11.74
C SER A 125 -0.62 15.95 10.55
N ASP A 126 -1.43 14.92 10.72
CA ASP A 126 -2.21 14.32 9.66
C ASP A 126 -3.64 14.87 9.60
N ASP A 127 -4.23 14.94 8.41
CA ASP A 127 -5.63 15.32 8.23
C ASP A 127 -6.55 14.23 8.81
N GLU A 128 -7.08 14.45 10.02
CA GLU A 128 -8.02 13.53 10.68
C GLU A 128 -9.22 13.20 9.78
N ASN A 129 -9.63 14.09 8.86
CA ASN A 129 -10.73 13.80 7.95
C ASN A 129 -10.39 12.70 6.95
N LEU A 130 -9.16 12.71 6.43
CA LEU A 130 -8.66 11.68 5.52
C LEU A 130 -8.72 10.29 6.18
N TYR A 131 -8.20 10.17 7.41
CA TYR A 131 -8.21 8.92 8.15
C TYR A 131 -9.64 8.49 8.52
N ALA A 132 -10.50 9.43 8.91
CA ALA A 132 -11.90 9.15 9.18
C ALA A 132 -12.64 8.59 7.94
N GLU A 133 -12.36 9.09 6.74
CA GLU A 133 -12.91 8.57 5.49
C GLU A 133 -12.40 7.15 5.19
N ILE A 134 -11.11 6.89 5.39
CA ILE A 134 -10.52 5.55 5.23
C ILE A 134 -11.14 4.56 6.23
N VAL A 135 -11.31 4.94 7.49
CA VAL A 135 -11.98 4.13 8.51
C VAL A 135 -13.40 3.79 8.09
N GLN A 136 -14.17 4.77 7.63
CA GLN A 136 -15.53 4.54 7.11
C GLN A 136 -15.53 3.58 5.91
N MET A 137 -14.60 3.76 4.98
CA MET A 137 -14.46 2.91 3.80
C MET A 137 -14.16 1.46 4.18
N LEU A 138 -13.19 1.23 5.07
CA LEU A 138 -12.83 -0.10 5.55
C LEU A 138 -14.02 -0.78 6.26
N ILE A 139 -14.73 -0.06 7.13
CA ILE A 139 -15.95 -0.56 7.79
C ILE A 139 -17.03 -0.90 6.76
N ALA A 140 -17.27 -0.04 5.77
CA ALA A 140 -18.23 -0.29 4.69
C ALA A 140 -17.87 -1.53 3.85
N LYS A 141 -16.59 -1.87 3.76
CA LYS A 141 -16.10 -3.10 3.11
C LYS A 141 -16.05 -4.32 4.03
N GLY A 142 -16.57 -4.21 5.25
CA GLY A 142 -16.70 -5.34 6.17
C GLY A 142 -15.50 -5.55 7.10
N ALA A 143 -14.72 -4.50 7.38
CA ALA A 143 -13.69 -4.56 8.42
C ALA A 143 -14.29 -4.92 9.78
N MET A 144 -13.69 -5.91 10.46
CA MET A 144 -14.09 -6.31 11.80
C MET A 144 -13.64 -5.26 12.83
N VAL A 145 -14.61 -4.59 13.45
CA VAL A 145 -14.35 -3.44 14.34
C VAL A 145 -13.86 -3.80 15.76
N ASN A 146 -13.99 -5.06 16.17
CA ASN A 146 -13.70 -5.53 17.53
C ASN A 146 -12.52 -6.52 17.60
N VAL A 147 -11.75 -6.67 16.53
CA VAL A 147 -10.54 -7.51 16.56
C VAL A 147 -9.51 -6.96 17.54
N LYS A 148 -8.75 -7.86 18.17
CA LYS A 148 -7.66 -7.51 19.09
C LYS A 148 -6.34 -7.94 18.48
N ASN A 149 -5.36 -7.04 18.51
CA ASN A 149 -3.99 -7.39 18.16
C ASN A 149 -3.31 -8.15 19.32
N GLN A 150 -2.04 -8.51 19.17
CA GLN A 150 -1.30 -9.25 20.20
C GLN A 150 -1.13 -8.50 21.53
N LEU A 151 -1.28 -7.17 21.53
CA LEU A 151 -1.28 -6.35 22.75
C LEU A 151 -2.69 -6.23 23.37
N GLY A 152 -3.68 -6.94 22.83
CA GLY A 152 -5.07 -6.85 23.25
C GLY A 152 -5.79 -5.58 22.80
N ALA A 153 -5.13 -4.71 22.02
CA ALA A 153 -5.69 -3.45 21.57
C ALA A 153 -6.66 -3.66 20.39
N THR A 154 -7.83 -3.01 20.48
CA THR A 154 -8.82 -2.90 19.41
C THR A 154 -8.60 -1.64 18.57
N PRO A 155 -9.22 -1.52 17.37
CA PRO A 155 -9.25 -0.25 16.63
C PRO A 155 -9.74 0.92 17.50
N LEU A 156 -10.72 0.68 18.37
CA LEU A 156 -11.24 1.70 19.29
C LEU A 156 -10.17 2.14 20.31
N ASN A 157 -9.43 1.21 20.90
CA ASN A 157 -8.36 1.57 21.83
C ASN A 157 -7.28 2.39 21.15
N ILE A 158 -6.94 2.05 19.90
CA ILE A 158 -5.94 2.77 19.11
C ILE A 158 -6.41 4.20 18.80
N ALA A 159 -7.65 4.38 18.35
CA ALA A 159 -8.22 5.71 18.12
C ALA A 159 -8.26 6.59 19.37
N GLN A 160 -8.50 5.98 20.54
CA GLN A 160 -8.43 6.69 21.82
C GLN A 160 -7.01 7.09 22.20
N GLN A 161 -6.01 6.23 21.94
CA GLN A 161 -4.60 6.56 22.18
C GLN A 161 -4.11 7.71 21.30
N GLY A 162 -4.59 7.77 20.05
CA GLY A 162 -4.34 8.91 19.15
C GLY A 162 -5.16 10.15 19.49
N ASN A 163 -6.07 10.12 20.49
CA ASN A 163 -6.99 11.22 20.82
C ASN A 163 -7.96 11.63 19.69
N SER A 164 -8.31 10.72 18.77
CA SER A 164 -9.24 11.02 17.66
C SER A 164 -10.69 10.92 18.13
N LEU A 165 -11.31 12.04 18.50
CA LEU A 165 -12.73 12.03 18.83
C LEU A 165 -13.59 11.62 17.63
N LYS A 166 -13.17 12.00 16.41
CA LYS A 166 -13.92 11.70 15.18
C LYS A 166 -13.91 10.20 14.87
N ILE A 167 -12.74 9.57 14.84
CA ILE A 167 -12.62 8.13 14.56
C ILE A 167 -13.26 7.31 15.69
N VAL A 168 -13.10 7.72 16.95
CA VAL A 168 -13.80 7.09 18.08
C VAL A 168 -15.31 7.09 17.88
N ALA A 169 -15.90 8.21 17.43
CA ALA A 169 -17.32 8.31 17.16
C ALA A 169 -17.77 7.37 16.02
N ILE A 170 -16.99 7.30 14.93
CA ILE A 170 -17.25 6.39 13.80
C ILE A 170 -17.23 4.93 14.25
N LEU A 171 -16.18 4.52 14.97
CA LEU A 171 -16.04 3.15 15.47
C LEU A 171 -17.17 2.77 16.44
N LYS A 172 -17.53 3.64 17.39
CA LYS A 172 -18.66 3.40 18.29
C LYS A 172 -19.97 3.25 17.53
N LYS A 173 -20.23 4.10 16.54
CA LYS A 173 -21.42 4.00 15.67
C LYS A 173 -21.45 2.68 14.90
N ALA A 174 -20.28 2.15 14.53
CA ALA A 174 -20.12 0.85 13.89
C ALA A 174 -20.18 -0.35 14.88
N GLY A 175 -20.44 -0.12 16.17
CA GLY A 175 -20.58 -1.18 17.17
C GLY A 175 -19.26 -1.63 17.81
N ALA A 176 -18.22 -0.79 17.74
CA ALA A 176 -16.98 -1.04 18.49
C ALA A 176 -17.23 -1.00 20.00
N LYS A 177 -16.63 -1.94 20.71
CA LYS A 177 -16.73 -2.13 22.16
C LYS A 177 -15.33 -2.13 22.78
N PHE A 178 -15.27 -1.91 24.09
CA PHE A 178 -14.05 -2.01 24.89
C PHE A 178 -13.59 -3.46 25.07
#